data_AF-A0A356QIZ8-F1
#
_entry.id   AF-A0A356QIZ8-F1
#
_cell.length_a   1.000
_cell.length_b   1.000
_cell.length_c   1.000
_cell.angle_alpha   90.00
_cell.angle_beta   90.00
_cell.angle_gamma   90.00
#
_symmetry.space_group_name_H-M   'P 1'
#
loop_
_entity.id
_entity.type
_entity.pdbx_description
1 polymer ?
#
loop_
_entity_poly.entity_id
_entity_poly.type
_entity_poly.pdbx_seq_one_letter_code
_entity_poly.pdbx_strand_id
1 'polypeptide(L)'
;LAVLALSDGGSSLIVCNGYKDREYVRLALLGEKLGHKVYLVVEKLSELELILEEARELDVTPRIGLRARLASVGKGKWQNTGGEKSKFGLTASQILEVVETLRAQDALASLQLVHFHLGSQIANIRDIQRGLRECARFYQNLMSLGAPIDTVDVGGGLGIDYEGTRSRSYCSANYSMQEYARNVVNAFSQLCQKADLPQPHLISESGRSLTAHHAVLITNVIGEERVNDTPPERTTQEEDPQVEELWRVFDQLAETQEPRV
;
A
#
# COMPACT_ATOMS: atom_id res chain seq x y z
N LEU A 1 -14.80 9.93 -11.22
CA LEU A 1 -15.63 11.15 -11.00
C LEU A 1 -15.20 11.94 -9.76
N ALA A 2 -15.11 11.35 -8.56
CA ALA A 2 -14.78 12.11 -7.34
C ALA A 2 -13.47 12.91 -7.42
N VAL A 3 -12.38 12.34 -7.97
CA VAL A 3 -11.08 13.04 -8.05
C VAL A 3 -11.14 14.27 -8.98
N LEU A 4 -11.79 14.15 -10.14
CA LEU A 4 -11.95 15.29 -11.07
C LEU A 4 -12.84 16.38 -10.44
N ALA A 5 -13.90 15.99 -9.73
CA ALA A 5 -14.80 16.93 -9.06
C ALA A 5 -14.13 17.68 -7.89
N LEU A 6 -13.11 17.09 -7.25
CA LEU A 6 -12.36 17.69 -6.15
C LEU A 6 -11.10 18.44 -6.61
N SER A 7 -10.78 18.39 -7.90
CA SER A 7 -9.62 19.08 -8.47
C SER A 7 -9.99 20.52 -8.82
N ASP A 8 -10.10 21.38 -7.81
CA ASP A 8 -10.53 22.77 -7.99
C ASP A 8 -9.44 23.65 -8.65
N GLY A 9 -9.84 24.39 -9.69
CA GLY A 9 -9.18 25.63 -10.14
C GLY A 9 -7.81 25.53 -10.82
N GLY A 10 -7.21 24.34 -10.95
CA GLY A 10 -5.87 24.17 -11.54
C GLY A 10 -5.53 22.77 -12.03
N SER A 11 -4.38 22.64 -12.70
CA SER A 11 -3.88 21.37 -13.25
C SER A 11 -3.35 20.45 -12.13
N SER A 12 -4.12 19.43 -11.77
CA SER A 12 -3.70 18.32 -10.91
C SER A 12 -3.01 17.17 -11.66
N LEU A 13 -2.13 16.46 -10.96
CA LEU A 13 -1.65 15.13 -11.37
C LEU A 13 -2.60 14.06 -10.82
N ILE A 14 -3.06 13.16 -11.70
CA ILE A 14 -4.02 12.10 -11.39
C ILE A 14 -3.45 10.77 -11.89
N VAL A 15 -3.42 9.75 -11.03
CA VAL A 15 -3.00 8.38 -11.39
C VAL A 15 -4.22 7.47 -11.35
N CYS A 16 -4.55 6.87 -12.49
CA CYS A 16 -5.71 6.01 -12.68
C CYS A 16 -5.31 4.54 -12.62
N ASN A 17 -5.44 3.95 -11.43
CA ASN A 17 -5.29 2.51 -11.18
C ASN A 17 -6.66 1.79 -11.21
N GLY A 18 -6.65 0.47 -11.07
CA GLY A 18 -7.84 -0.38 -11.01
C GLY A 18 -8.27 -0.92 -12.37
N TYR A 19 -9.38 -1.69 -12.37
CA TYR A 19 -9.98 -2.21 -13.60
C TYR A 19 -10.64 -1.09 -14.40
N LYS A 20 -10.37 -1.04 -15.70
CA LYS A 20 -10.82 0.04 -16.59
C LYS A 20 -11.75 -0.51 -17.67
N ASP A 21 -12.98 -0.02 -17.67
CA ASP A 21 -13.89 -0.17 -18.80
C ASP A 21 -13.80 1.06 -19.71
N ARG A 22 -14.60 1.05 -20.79
CA ARG A 22 -14.60 2.10 -21.80
C ARG A 22 -14.98 3.46 -21.20
N GLU A 23 -15.98 3.50 -20.32
CA GLU A 23 -16.43 4.73 -19.67
C GLU A 23 -15.33 5.34 -18.80
N TYR A 24 -14.64 4.52 -17.99
CA TYR A 24 -13.53 5.00 -17.17
C TYR A 24 -12.40 5.55 -18.05
N VAL A 25 -11.97 4.83 -19.08
CA VAL A 25 -10.92 5.31 -20.00
C VAL A 25 -11.29 6.66 -20.61
N ARG A 26 -12.52 6.81 -21.13
CA ARG A 26 -13.00 8.08 -21.70
C ARG A 26 -12.98 9.21 -20.67
N LEU A 27 -13.46 8.97 -19.45
CA LEU A 27 -13.45 9.98 -18.40
C LEU A 27 -12.04 10.43 -18.03
N ALA A 28 -11.08 9.51 -17.99
CA ALA A 28 -9.68 9.85 -17.72
C ALA A 28 -9.07 10.70 -18.85
N LEU A 29 -9.32 10.33 -20.10
CA LEU A 29 -8.86 11.09 -21.28
C LEU A 29 -9.50 12.49 -21.35
N LEU A 30 -10.79 12.61 -20.99
CA LEU A 30 -11.44 13.91 -20.86
C LEU A 30 -10.79 14.76 -19.75
N GLY A 31 -10.33 14.14 -18.65
CA GLY A 31 -9.54 14.81 -17.62
C GLY A 31 -8.21 15.38 -18.16
N GLU A 32 -7.48 14.62 -18.98
CA GLU A 32 -6.28 15.12 -19.67
C GLU A 32 -6.64 16.29 -20.61
N LYS A 33 -7.75 16.17 -21.35
CA LYS A 33 -8.24 17.22 -22.26
C LYS A 33 -8.65 18.51 -21.54
N LEU A 34 -9.08 18.42 -20.28
CA LEU A 34 -9.38 19.56 -19.41
C LEU A 34 -8.12 20.22 -18.81
N GLY A 35 -6.93 19.68 -19.09
CA GLY A 35 -5.64 20.24 -18.67
C GLY A 35 -5.02 19.61 -17.42
N HIS A 36 -5.59 18.51 -16.91
CA HIS A 36 -4.92 17.72 -15.88
C HIS A 36 -3.80 16.85 -16.48
N LYS A 37 -2.90 16.35 -15.63
CA LYS A 37 -1.92 15.31 -16.02
C LYS A 37 -2.43 13.96 -15.54
N VAL A 38 -3.09 13.21 -16.40
CA VAL A 38 -3.82 11.98 -16.06
C VAL A 38 -3.08 10.76 -16.58
N TYR A 39 -2.37 10.07 -15.70
CA TYR A 39 -1.72 8.79 -16.03
C TYR A 39 -2.73 7.64 -16.01
N LEU A 40 -2.98 7.03 -17.16
CA LEU A 40 -3.70 5.76 -17.29
C LEU A 40 -2.72 4.60 -17.10
N VAL A 41 -2.70 4.01 -15.90
CA VAL A 41 -1.77 2.92 -15.57
C VAL A 41 -2.33 1.59 -16.08
N VAL A 42 -1.72 1.02 -17.12
CA VAL A 42 -2.09 -0.28 -17.68
C VAL A 42 -1.80 -1.37 -16.65
N GLU A 43 -2.85 -2.03 -16.16
CA GLU A 43 -2.75 -3.12 -15.19
C GLU A 43 -3.10 -4.49 -15.79
N LYS A 44 -3.76 -4.49 -16.95
CA LYS A 44 -4.03 -5.66 -17.79
C LYS A 44 -3.74 -5.31 -19.24
N LEU A 45 -3.12 -6.23 -19.97
CA LEU A 45 -2.71 -6.00 -21.36
C LEU A 45 -3.86 -5.54 -22.27
N SER A 46 -5.06 -6.11 -22.10
CA SER A 46 -6.26 -5.74 -22.85
C SER A 46 -6.71 -4.29 -22.68
N GLU A 47 -6.26 -3.59 -21.63
CA GLU A 47 -6.57 -2.17 -21.41
C GLU A 47 -5.82 -1.27 -22.40
N LEU A 48 -4.67 -1.71 -22.92
CA LEU A 48 -3.85 -0.88 -23.82
C LEU A 48 -4.58 -0.58 -25.12
N GLU A 49 -5.17 -1.59 -25.76
CA GLU A 49 -5.91 -1.42 -27.01
C GLU A 49 -7.10 -0.48 -26.82
N LEU A 50 -7.84 -0.65 -25.72
CA LEU A 50 -8.96 0.21 -25.35
C LEU A 50 -8.52 1.67 -25.15
N ILE A 51 -7.41 1.91 -24.45
CA ILE A 51 -6.86 3.26 -24.25
C ILE A 51 -6.51 3.91 -25.59
N LEU A 52 -5.83 3.19 -26.49
CA LEU A 52 -5.42 3.72 -27.79
C LEU A 52 -6.59 3.93 -28.76
N GLU A 53 -7.63 3.10 -28.68
CA GLU A 53 -8.88 3.30 -29.44
C GLU A 53 -9.59 4.57 -28.98
N GLU A 54 -9.88 4.69 -27.69
CA GLU A 54 -10.60 5.84 -27.13
C GLU A 54 -9.82 7.15 -27.26
N ALA A 55 -8.49 7.10 -27.13
CA ALA A 55 -7.62 8.25 -27.33
C ALA A 55 -7.72 8.81 -28.77
N ARG A 56 -7.78 7.91 -29.77
CA ARG A 56 -7.97 8.31 -31.18
C ARG A 56 -9.35 8.87 -31.43
N GLU A 57 -10.40 8.26 -30.86
CA GLU A 57 -11.77 8.78 -31.00
C GLU A 57 -11.95 10.17 -30.38
N LEU A 58 -11.29 10.43 -29.25
CA LEU A 58 -11.41 11.69 -28.53
C LEU A 58 -10.39 12.76 -28.98
N ASP A 59 -9.47 12.41 -29.87
CA ASP A 59 -8.34 13.23 -30.32
C ASP A 59 -7.54 13.77 -29.12
N VAL A 60 -7.04 12.85 -28.29
CA VAL A 60 -6.24 13.13 -27.09
C VAL A 60 -4.99 12.25 -27.11
N THR A 61 -3.81 12.84 -26.90
CA THR A 61 -2.59 12.05 -26.65
C THR A 61 -2.64 11.48 -25.24
N PRO A 62 -2.74 10.15 -25.06
CA PRO A 62 -2.89 9.56 -23.74
C PRO A 62 -1.56 9.63 -22.98
N ARG A 63 -1.62 9.84 -21.68
CA ARG A 63 -0.46 9.67 -20.79
C ARG A 63 -0.55 8.28 -20.15
N ILE A 64 0.34 7.39 -20.58
CA ILE A 64 0.28 5.97 -20.24
C ILE A 64 1.31 5.68 -19.14
N GLY A 65 0.85 4.99 -18.10
CA GLY A 65 1.70 4.27 -17.18
C GLY A 65 1.56 2.77 -17.35
N LEU A 66 2.46 1.98 -16.78
CA LEU A 66 2.24 0.54 -16.64
C LEU A 66 2.53 0.10 -15.21
N ARG A 67 1.78 -0.89 -14.73
CA ARG A 67 2.04 -1.52 -13.44
C ARG A 67 2.82 -2.81 -13.64
N ALA A 68 4.04 -2.89 -13.10
CA ALA A 68 4.83 -4.11 -13.19
C ALA A 68 4.51 -5.08 -12.05
N ARG A 69 4.43 -6.39 -12.35
CA ARG A 69 4.42 -7.44 -11.33
C ARG A 69 5.84 -7.69 -10.84
N LEU A 70 5.99 -7.63 -9.53
CA LEU A 70 7.26 -7.88 -8.85
C LEU A 70 7.34 -9.34 -8.39
N ALA A 71 8.48 -9.98 -8.63
CA ALA A 71 8.80 -11.31 -8.12
C ALA A 71 9.23 -11.25 -6.64
N SER A 72 9.74 -10.12 -6.17
CA SER A 72 10.42 -10.02 -4.87
C SER A 72 9.53 -9.73 -3.65
N VAL A 73 8.20 -9.76 -3.78
CA VAL A 73 7.28 -9.29 -2.72
C VAL A 73 7.17 -10.26 -1.54
N GLY A 74 7.13 -9.68 -0.33
CA GLY A 74 7.25 -10.35 0.97
C GLY A 74 6.12 -11.34 1.32
N LYS A 75 6.44 -12.28 2.20
CA LYS A 75 5.49 -13.25 2.77
C LYS A 75 4.54 -12.56 3.76
N GLY A 76 3.24 -12.51 3.48
CA GLY A 76 2.22 -11.93 4.37
C GLY A 76 0.78 -12.08 3.85
N LYS A 77 -0.25 -11.86 4.68
CA LYS A 77 -1.68 -12.01 4.28
C LYS A 77 -2.14 -11.02 3.19
N TRP A 78 -1.42 -9.93 2.97
CA TRP A 78 -1.64 -8.95 1.88
C TRP A 78 -0.91 -9.29 0.57
N GLN A 79 -0.36 -10.51 0.43
CA GLN A 79 0.23 -11.02 -0.82
C GLN A 79 -0.70 -10.93 -2.04
N ASN A 80 -2.01 -10.78 -1.83
CA ASN A 80 -2.97 -10.66 -2.93
C ASN A 80 -3.05 -9.24 -3.51
N THR A 81 -2.49 -8.21 -2.84
CA THR A 81 -2.50 -6.82 -3.34
C THR A 81 -1.20 -6.43 -4.05
N GLY A 82 -0.10 -7.15 -3.81
CA GLY A 82 1.20 -6.94 -4.46
C GLY A 82 1.96 -8.27 -4.67
N GLY A 83 2.75 -8.37 -5.74
CA GLY A 83 3.55 -9.56 -6.08
C GLY A 83 2.98 -10.43 -7.21
N GLU A 84 3.56 -11.59 -7.44
CA GLU A 84 3.24 -12.50 -8.57
C GLU A 84 1.76 -12.96 -8.58
N LYS A 85 1.16 -13.16 -7.40
CA LYS A 85 -0.25 -13.55 -7.22
C LYS A 85 -1.23 -12.36 -7.27
N SER A 86 -0.74 -11.14 -7.48
CA SER A 86 -1.58 -9.95 -7.64
C SER A 86 -2.52 -10.12 -8.85
N LYS A 87 -3.79 -9.73 -8.67
CA LYS A 87 -4.77 -9.67 -9.77
C LYS A 87 -4.45 -8.57 -10.80
N PHE A 88 -3.57 -7.64 -10.43
CA PHE A 88 -3.20 -6.46 -11.21
C PHE A 88 -1.70 -6.42 -11.48
N GLY A 89 -1.36 -5.80 -12.61
CA GLY A 89 0.00 -5.63 -13.09
C GLY A 89 0.34 -6.61 -14.21
N LEU A 90 1.37 -6.25 -14.96
CA LEU A 90 1.87 -6.95 -16.13
C LEU A 90 3.10 -7.80 -15.77
N THR A 91 3.19 -8.99 -16.34
CA THR A 91 4.43 -9.79 -16.31
C THR A 91 5.51 -9.13 -17.17
N ALA A 92 6.76 -9.54 -17.01
CA ALA A 92 7.85 -9.04 -17.85
C ALA A 92 7.59 -9.23 -19.36
N SER A 93 7.00 -10.36 -19.76
CA SER A 93 6.62 -10.62 -21.16
C SER A 93 5.53 -9.66 -21.65
N GLN A 94 4.50 -9.41 -20.83
CA GLN A 94 3.44 -8.46 -21.17
C GLN A 94 3.95 -7.02 -21.25
N ILE A 95 4.92 -6.64 -20.42
CA ILE A 95 5.55 -5.30 -20.49
C ILE A 95 6.28 -5.12 -21.81
N LEU A 96 7.02 -6.12 -22.27
CA LEU A 96 7.66 -6.08 -23.59
C LEU A 96 6.61 -5.94 -24.69
N GLU A 97 5.51 -6.70 -24.60
CA GLU A 97 4.39 -6.59 -25.55
C GLU A 97 3.79 -5.19 -25.57
N VAL A 98 3.56 -4.54 -24.42
CA VAL A 98 3.11 -3.14 -24.35
C VAL A 98 4.07 -2.20 -25.09
N VAL A 99 5.38 -2.35 -24.88
CA VAL A 99 6.40 -1.52 -25.54
C VAL A 99 6.39 -1.73 -27.05
N GLU A 100 6.32 -2.98 -27.52
CA GLU A 100 6.25 -3.30 -28.95
C GLU A 100 4.97 -2.77 -29.60
N THR A 101 3.81 -2.95 -28.95
CA THR A 101 2.52 -2.43 -29.44
C THR A 101 2.55 -0.91 -29.55
N LEU A 102 3.07 -0.21 -28.54
CA LEU A 102 3.19 1.25 -28.57
C LEU A 102 4.17 1.71 -29.64
N ARG A 103 5.29 1.01 -29.84
CA ARG A 103 6.25 1.33 -30.91
C ARG A 103 5.64 1.13 -32.30
N ALA A 104 4.89 0.05 -32.51
CA ALA A 104 4.21 -0.24 -33.77
C ALA A 104 3.14 0.80 -34.13
N GLN A 105 2.56 1.48 -33.14
CA GLN A 105 1.58 2.55 -33.32
C GLN A 105 2.18 3.96 -33.22
N ASP A 106 3.51 4.09 -33.21
CA ASP A 106 4.22 5.38 -33.04
C ASP A 106 3.78 6.16 -31.78
N ALA A 107 3.39 5.43 -30.74
CA ALA A 107 2.83 5.96 -29.49
C ALA A 107 3.75 5.75 -28.29
N LEU A 108 4.99 5.27 -28.49
CA LEU A 108 5.94 4.97 -27.41
C LEU A 108 6.20 6.17 -26.49
N ALA A 109 6.15 7.39 -27.02
CA ALA A 109 6.30 8.62 -26.24
C ALA A 109 5.19 8.85 -25.19
N SER A 110 4.06 8.16 -25.33
CA SER A 110 2.96 8.19 -24.37
C SER A 110 3.29 7.43 -23.09
N LEU A 111 4.21 6.46 -23.13
CA LEU A 111 4.61 5.65 -21.98
C LEU A 111 5.63 6.42 -21.13
N GLN A 112 5.15 7.00 -20.03
CA GLN A 112 5.92 7.97 -19.22
C GLN A 112 6.06 7.55 -17.75
N LEU A 113 5.23 6.61 -17.28
CA LEU A 113 5.21 6.19 -15.88
C LEU A 113 5.35 4.68 -15.71
N VAL A 114 6.19 4.27 -14.77
CA VAL A 114 6.20 2.89 -14.27
C VAL A 114 5.73 2.87 -12.82
N HIS A 115 4.69 2.09 -12.55
CA HIS A 115 4.05 1.96 -11.26
C HIS A 115 4.33 0.60 -10.63
N PHE A 116 4.52 0.61 -9.31
CA PHE A 116 4.69 -0.58 -8.51
C PHE A 116 3.81 -0.51 -7.27
N HIS A 117 3.36 -1.67 -6.80
CA HIS A 117 2.63 -1.74 -5.54
C HIS A 117 3.19 -2.89 -4.70
N LEU A 118 3.98 -2.52 -3.69
CA LEU A 118 4.63 -3.46 -2.77
C LEU A 118 3.64 -4.08 -1.77
N GLY A 119 2.46 -3.47 -1.59
CA GLY A 119 1.45 -3.85 -0.61
C GLY A 119 1.19 -2.74 0.41
N SER A 120 0.20 -2.93 1.28
CA SER A 120 -0.10 -2.02 2.39
C SER A 120 0.60 -2.47 3.69
N GLN A 121 0.97 -1.51 4.55
CA GLN A 121 1.49 -1.76 5.90
C GLN A 121 2.70 -2.71 5.89
N ILE A 122 3.76 -2.35 5.16
CA ILE A 122 4.97 -3.17 5.13
C ILE A 122 5.74 -2.93 6.42
N ALA A 123 5.75 -3.90 7.33
CA ALA A 123 6.34 -3.72 8.67
C ALA A 123 7.88 -3.70 8.67
N ASN A 124 8.53 -4.17 7.60
CA ASN A 124 9.97 -4.40 7.55
C ASN A 124 10.65 -3.67 6.39
N ILE A 125 11.57 -2.76 6.71
CA ILE A 125 12.30 -1.94 5.72
C ILE A 125 13.07 -2.78 4.70
N ARG A 126 13.56 -3.97 5.09
CA ARG A 126 14.32 -4.85 4.18
C ARG A 126 13.47 -5.37 3.02
N ASP A 127 12.16 -5.53 3.24
CA ASP A 127 11.24 -5.98 2.19
C ASP A 127 11.00 -4.85 1.18
N ILE A 128 10.88 -3.60 1.66
CA ILE A 128 10.84 -2.40 0.81
C ILE A 128 12.13 -2.27 0.00
N GLN A 129 13.30 -2.36 0.63
CA GLN A 129 14.59 -2.31 -0.06
C GLN A 129 14.77 -3.38 -1.15
N ARG A 130 14.19 -4.56 -0.94
CA ARG A 130 14.22 -5.64 -1.95
C ARG A 130 13.33 -5.30 -3.13
N GLY A 131 12.09 -4.88 -2.86
CA GLY A 131 11.15 -4.43 -3.89
C GLY A 131 11.71 -3.28 -4.72
N LEU A 132 12.22 -2.22 -4.07
CA LEU A 132 12.78 -1.05 -4.74
C LEU A 132 13.96 -1.38 -5.68
N ARG A 133 14.79 -2.36 -5.33
CA ARG A 133 15.88 -2.81 -6.21
C ARG A 133 15.35 -3.47 -7.49
N GLU A 134 14.25 -4.21 -7.40
CA GLU A 134 13.58 -4.77 -8.56
C GLU A 134 12.91 -3.66 -9.38
N CYS A 135 12.20 -2.73 -8.72
CA CYS A 135 11.58 -1.57 -9.37
C CYS A 135 12.58 -0.75 -10.18
N ALA A 136 13.75 -0.45 -9.60
CA ALA A 136 14.79 0.31 -10.27
C ALA A 136 15.34 -0.41 -11.52
N ARG A 137 15.40 -1.74 -11.52
CA ARG A 137 15.78 -2.53 -12.71
C ARG A 137 14.72 -2.47 -13.81
N PHE A 138 13.43 -2.50 -13.45
CA PHE A 138 12.36 -2.29 -14.42
C PHE A 138 12.45 -0.91 -15.10
N TYR A 139 12.68 0.14 -14.31
CA TYR A 139 12.94 1.48 -14.84
C TYR A 139 14.12 1.49 -15.81
N GLN A 140 15.27 0.93 -15.40
CA GLN A 140 16.45 0.81 -16.26
C GLN A 140 16.14 0.12 -17.59
N ASN A 141 15.48 -1.03 -17.55
CA ASN A 141 15.18 -1.81 -18.73
C ASN A 141 14.21 -1.09 -19.68
N LEU A 142 13.18 -0.41 -19.15
CA LEU A 142 12.25 0.37 -19.96
C LEU A 142 12.96 1.53 -20.66
N MET A 143 13.84 2.25 -19.96
CA MET A 143 14.68 3.29 -20.55
C MET A 143 15.57 2.73 -21.67
N SER A 144 16.20 1.57 -21.46
CA SER A 144 17.01 0.89 -22.49
C SER A 144 16.20 0.44 -23.72
N LEU A 145 14.89 0.22 -23.57
CA LEU A 145 13.98 -0.09 -24.67
C LEU A 145 13.48 1.16 -25.43
N GLY A 146 13.93 2.35 -25.02
CA GLY A 146 13.59 3.63 -25.63
C GLY A 146 12.30 4.28 -25.13
N ALA A 147 11.66 3.72 -24.09
CA ALA A 147 10.51 4.36 -23.47
C ALA A 147 10.97 5.59 -22.65
N PRO A 148 10.38 6.78 -22.85
CA PRO A 148 10.76 7.99 -22.12
C PRO A 148 10.10 8.05 -20.74
N ILE A 149 10.38 7.05 -19.90
CA ILE A 149 9.87 7.01 -18.53
C ILE A 149 10.54 8.14 -17.74
N ASP A 150 9.76 9.13 -17.32
CA ASP A 150 10.23 10.23 -16.47
C ASP A 150 9.76 10.11 -15.03
N THR A 151 8.80 9.22 -14.76
CA THR A 151 8.14 9.10 -13.47
C THR A 151 8.12 7.66 -13.01
N VAL A 152 8.56 7.45 -11.77
CA VAL A 152 8.43 6.17 -11.07
C VAL A 152 7.53 6.33 -9.88
N ASP A 153 6.46 5.55 -9.85
CA ASP A 153 5.55 5.47 -8.72
C ASP A 153 5.82 4.19 -7.92
N VAL A 154 6.29 4.35 -6.69
CA VAL A 154 6.57 3.22 -5.78
C VAL A 154 5.33 2.71 -5.05
N GLY A 155 4.18 3.35 -5.29
CA GLY A 155 2.90 3.05 -4.67
C GLY A 155 2.91 3.34 -3.16
N GLY A 156 2.05 2.62 -2.45
CA GLY A 156 1.94 2.69 -1.00
C GLY A 156 2.94 1.78 -0.26
N GLY A 157 2.59 1.45 0.98
CA GLY A 157 3.33 0.49 1.80
C GLY A 157 4.11 1.07 2.97
N LEU A 158 4.26 2.40 3.02
CA LEU A 158 4.72 3.11 4.21
C LEU A 158 3.83 2.75 5.41
N GLY A 159 4.44 2.06 6.38
CA GLY A 159 3.76 1.55 7.56
C GLY A 159 3.54 2.61 8.63
N ILE A 160 2.50 2.41 9.43
CA ILE A 160 2.23 3.17 10.66
C ILE A 160 2.49 2.28 11.87
N ASP A 161 3.10 2.85 12.91
CA ASP A 161 3.29 2.17 14.19
C ASP A 161 2.06 2.38 15.09
N TYR A 162 1.10 1.46 15.04
CA TYR A 162 -0.10 1.53 15.87
C TYR A 162 0.15 1.06 17.30
N GLU A 163 1.15 0.21 17.52
CA GLU A 163 1.49 -0.34 18.83
C GLU A 163 2.45 0.56 19.62
N GLY A 164 3.17 1.45 18.94
CA GLY A 164 4.24 2.25 19.53
C GLY A 164 5.52 1.46 19.84
N THR A 165 5.66 0.25 19.29
CA THR A 165 6.76 -0.67 19.60
C THR A 165 7.94 -0.55 18.65
N ARG A 166 7.76 0.14 17.51
CA ARG A 166 8.74 0.24 16.42
C ARG A 166 9.35 -1.10 16.02
N SER A 167 8.53 -2.13 16.07
CA SER A 167 8.90 -3.52 15.80
C SER A 167 8.49 -3.96 14.39
N ARG A 168 8.82 -5.20 14.05
CA ARG A 168 8.35 -5.88 12.81
C ARG A 168 6.97 -6.52 12.99
N SER A 169 6.25 -6.20 14.07
CA SER A 169 4.87 -6.66 14.28
C SER A 169 3.98 -6.20 13.15
N TYR A 170 2.89 -6.93 12.94
CA TYR A 170 1.91 -6.66 11.89
C TYR A 170 1.26 -5.27 12.02
N CYS A 171 1.02 -4.81 13.25
CA CYS A 171 0.47 -3.48 13.54
C CYS A 171 1.56 -2.44 13.84
N SER A 172 2.81 -2.70 13.42
CA SER A 172 3.96 -1.82 13.63
C SER A 172 4.79 -1.69 12.35
N ALA A 173 5.79 -0.81 12.38
CA ALA A 173 6.85 -0.74 11.39
C ALA A 173 8.22 -0.54 12.05
N ASN A 174 9.25 -1.23 11.57
CA ASN A 174 10.60 -1.17 12.15
C ASN A 174 11.47 -0.02 11.61
N TYR A 175 10.86 0.98 10.98
CA TYR A 175 11.54 2.09 10.30
C TYR A 175 10.78 3.39 10.46
N SER A 176 11.47 4.49 10.21
CA SER A 176 10.87 5.83 10.19
C SER A 176 10.48 6.26 8.77
N MET A 177 9.62 7.27 8.65
CA MET A 177 9.32 7.91 7.35
C MET A 177 10.58 8.41 6.65
N GLN A 178 11.52 9.00 7.40
CA GLN A 178 12.77 9.49 6.83
C GLN A 178 13.65 8.34 6.31
N GLU A 179 13.70 7.22 7.02
CA GLU A 179 14.40 6.03 6.56
C GLU A 179 13.75 5.43 5.31
N TYR A 180 12.42 5.36 5.26
CA TYR A 180 11.68 4.97 4.06
C TYR A 180 12.05 5.86 2.87
N ALA A 181 11.95 7.18 3.01
CA ALA A 181 12.26 8.14 1.95
C ALA A 181 13.70 8.00 1.44
N ARG A 182 14.68 7.88 2.35
CA ARG A 182 16.09 7.63 1.96
C ARG A 182 16.25 6.36 1.16
N ASN A 183 15.58 5.27 1.56
CA ASN A 183 15.67 4.00 0.84
C ASN A 183 15.08 4.08 -0.57
N VAL A 184 13.94 4.78 -0.73
CA VAL A 184 13.33 5.03 -2.04
C VAL A 184 14.28 5.84 -2.93
N VAL A 185 14.72 7.01 -2.47
CA VAL A 185 15.62 7.89 -3.24
C VAL A 185 16.92 7.20 -3.61
N ASN A 186 17.57 6.53 -2.65
CA ASN A 186 18.85 5.88 -2.88
C ASN A 186 18.77 4.74 -3.89
N ALA A 187 17.67 3.97 -3.93
CA ALA A 187 17.51 2.87 -4.86
C ALA A 187 17.58 3.34 -6.33
N PHE A 188 16.89 4.44 -6.65
CA PHE A 188 16.91 5.00 -8.00
C PHE A 188 18.16 5.82 -8.26
N SER A 189 18.62 6.66 -7.31
CA SER A 189 19.82 7.47 -7.50
C SER A 189 21.07 6.62 -7.76
N GLN A 190 21.28 5.53 -7.01
CA GLN A 190 22.44 4.67 -7.19
C GLN A 190 22.40 3.93 -8.53
N LEU A 191 21.21 3.51 -8.97
CA LEU A 191 21.05 2.84 -10.25
C LEU A 191 21.28 3.83 -11.41
N CYS A 192 20.70 5.04 -11.32
CA CYS A 192 20.85 6.07 -12.35
C CYS A 192 22.31 6.49 -12.52
N GLN A 193 23.05 6.70 -11.43
CA GLN A 193 24.49 7.01 -11.48
C GLN A 193 25.33 5.91 -12.12
N LYS A 194 25.02 4.63 -11.84
CA LYS A 194 25.77 3.50 -12.39
C LYS A 194 25.48 3.24 -13.86
N ALA A 195 24.24 3.50 -14.28
CA ALA A 195 23.75 3.23 -15.62
C ALA A 195 23.82 4.45 -16.54
N ASP A 196 24.30 5.60 -16.04
CA ASP A 196 24.26 6.90 -16.71
C ASP A 196 22.85 7.25 -17.25
N LEU A 197 21.85 7.08 -16.39
CA LEU A 197 20.45 7.37 -16.70
C LEU A 197 19.99 8.65 -15.99
N PRO A 198 19.01 9.38 -16.55
CA PRO A 198 18.37 10.48 -15.85
C PRO A 198 17.66 9.96 -14.59
N GLN A 199 17.59 10.80 -13.56
CA GLN A 199 16.84 10.49 -12.35
C GLN A 199 15.35 10.80 -12.58
N PRO A 200 14.44 9.84 -12.33
CA PRO A 200 13.02 10.06 -12.54
C PRO A 200 12.41 10.88 -11.39
N HIS A 201 11.26 11.49 -11.65
CA HIS A 201 10.34 11.92 -10.60
C HIS A 201 9.86 10.72 -9.79
N LEU A 202 9.80 10.86 -8.48
CA LEU A 202 9.38 9.79 -7.57
C LEU A 202 8.02 10.13 -6.95
N ILE A 203 7.05 9.22 -7.11
CA ILE A 203 5.72 9.30 -6.51
C ILE A 203 5.59 8.19 -5.45
N SER A 204 4.92 8.51 -4.34
CA SER A 204 4.47 7.52 -3.35
C SER A 204 2.99 7.76 -3.01
N GLU A 205 2.20 6.70 -3.09
CA GLU A 205 0.76 6.68 -2.77
C GLU A 205 0.52 6.30 -1.30
N SER A 206 1.19 6.98 -0.38
CA SER A 206 1.20 6.66 1.06
C SER A 206 -0.07 7.10 1.82
N GLY A 207 -1.26 6.70 1.35
CA GLY A 207 -2.56 7.14 1.89
C GLY A 207 -2.75 6.87 3.39
N ARG A 208 -2.45 5.65 3.85
CA ARG A 208 -2.53 5.27 5.27
C ARG A 208 -1.68 6.19 6.15
N SER A 209 -0.49 6.55 5.67
CA SER A 209 0.41 7.41 6.43
C SER A 209 -0.14 8.83 6.58
N LEU A 210 -0.89 9.32 5.60
CA LEU A 210 -1.51 10.64 5.63
C LEU A 210 -2.76 10.68 6.53
N THR A 211 -3.55 9.60 6.55
CA THR A 211 -4.87 9.61 7.18
C THR A 211 -4.93 8.87 8.53
N ALA A 212 -3.93 8.12 8.96
CA ALA A 212 -4.07 7.28 10.15
C ALA A 212 -4.39 8.07 11.44
N HIS A 213 -3.77 9.24 11.65
CA HIS A 213 -3.82 9.95 12.93
C HIS A 213 -4.82 11.13 12.97
N HIS A 214 -5.50 11.43 11.86
CA HIS A 214 -6.34 12.63 11.77
C HIS A 214 -7.73 12.50 12.42
N ALA A 215 -8.14 11.28 12.80
CA ALA A 215 -9.47 11.00 13.32
C ALA A 215 -9.39 10.20 14.62
N VAL A 216 -10.26 10.55 15.58
CA VAL A 216 -10.39 9.87 16.88
C VAL A 216 -11.86 9.54 17.11
N LEU A 217 -12.15 8.28 17.45
CA LEU A 217 -13.48 7.86 17.88
C LEU A 217 -13.58 8.05 19.40
N ILE A 218 -14.50 8.91 19.84
CA ILE A 218 -14.76 9.18 21.25
C ILE A 218 -16.17 8.68 21.57
N THR A 219 -16.28 7.84 22.61
CA THR A 219 -17.54 7.32 23.14
C THR A 219 -17.46 7.26 24.66
N ASN A 220 -18.60 7.27 25.34
CA ASN A 220 -18.66 7.12 26.80
C ASN A 220 -18.81 5.65 27.21
N VAL A 221 -18.35 5.33 28.42
CA VAL A 221 -18.68 4.06 29.10
C VAL A 221 -20.05 4.22 29.72
N ILE A 222 -21.02 3.38 29.32
CA ILE A 222 -22.41 3.44 29.80
C ILE A 222 -22.71 2.44 30.92
N GLY A 223 -21.79 1.51 31.17
CA GLY A 223 -21.90 0.50 32.22
C GLY A 223 -20.57 -0.25 32.35
N GLU A 224 -20.35 -0.83 33.52
CA GLU A 224 -19.23 -1.71 33.81
C GLU A 224 -19.74 -2.89 34.62
N GLU A 225 -19.19 -4.07 34.35
CA GLU A 225 -19.38 -5.25 35.20
C GLU A 225 -18.11 -5.45 36.01
N ARG A 226 -18.23 -5.47 37.33
CA ARG A 226 -17.12 -5.72 38.24
C ARG A 226 -17.39 -7.00 39.01
N VAL A 227 -16.37 -7.86 39.09
CA VAL A 227 -16.40 -8.99 40.01
C VAL A 227 -16.46 -8.40 41.41
N ASN A 228 -17.44 -8.83 42.20
CA ASN A 228 -17.50 -8.48 43.60
C ASN A 228 -16.54 -9.39 44.35
N ASP A 229 -15.50 -8.81 44.95
CA ASP A 229 -14.54 -9.54 45.79
C ASP A 229 -15.11 -9.87 47.18
N THR A 230 -16.37 -9.48 47.45
CA THR A 230 -17.07 -9.88 48.68
C THR A 230 -17.41 -11.36 48.60
N PRO A 231 -16.85 -12.21 49.49
CA PRO A 231 -17.22 -13.61 49.51
C PRO A 231 -18.72 -13.75 49.84
N PRO A 232 -19.39 -14.80 49.32
CA PRO A 232 -20.78 -15.05 49.65
C PRO A 232 -20.95 -15.25 51.16
N GLU A 233 -22.14 -14.98 51.68
CA GLU A 233 -22.43 -15.29 53.09
C GLU A 233 -22.26 -16.79 53.34
N ARG A 234 -21.48 -17.14 54.38
CA ARG A 234 -21.27 -18.54 54.78
C ARG A 234 -22.55 -19.07 55.41
N THR A 235 -23.34 -19.82 54.64
CA THR A 235 -24.54 -20.50 55.13
C THR A 235 -24.18 -21.72 55.97
N THR A 236 -24.81 -21.85 57.13
CA THR A 236 -24.63 -22.99 58.06
C THR A 236 -25.63 -24.13 57.82
N GLN A 237 -26.46 -24.04 56.77
CA GLN A 237 -27.58 -24.94 56.51
C GLN A 237 -27.31 -25.98 55.40
N GLU A 238 -26.25 -25.83 54.61
CA GLU A 238 -25.88 -26.77 53.54
C GLU A 238 -24.54 -27.45 53.88
N GLU A 239 -24.61 -28.71 54.30
CA GLU A 239 -23.46 -29.59 54.56
C GLU A 239 -22.89 -30.16 53.23
N ASP A 240 -22.59 -29.32 52.24
CA ASP A 240 -21.85 -29.77 51.05
C ASP A 240 -20.34 -29.79 51.37
N PRO A 241 -19.70 -30.97 51.44
CA PRO A 241 -18.28 -31.07 51.78
C PRO A 241 -17.37 -30.35 50.79
N GLN A 242 -17.81 -30.13 49.54
CA GLN A 242 -17.04 -29.36 48.56
C GLN A 242 -17.04 -27.87 48.89
N VAL A 243 -18.16 -27.33 49.36
CA VAL A 243 -18.28 -25.92 49.77
C VAL A 243 -17.48 -25.68 51.06
N GLU A 244 -17.46 -26.62 51.99
CA GLU A 244 -16.63 -26.55 53.20
C GLU A 244 -15.13 -26.54 52.88
N GLU A 245 -14.69 -27.38 51.94
CA GLU A 245 -13.30 -27.40 51.49
C GLU A 245 -12.90 -26.07 50.82
N LEU A 246 -13.78 -25.47 50.02
CA LEU A 246 -13.56 -24.14 49.45
C LEU A 246 -13.43 -23.05 50.52
N TRP A 247 -14.26 -23.08 51.57
CA TRP A 247 -14.11 -22.17 52.72
C TRP A 247 -12.79 -22.38 53.46
N ARG A 248 -12.37 -23.64 53.65
CA ARG A 248 -11.08 -23.95 54.29
C ARG A 248 -9.90 -23.38 53.52
N VAL A 249 -9.90 -23.54 52.19
CA VAL A 249 -8.84 -22.98 51.32
C VAL A 249 -8.90 -21.45 51.30
N PHE A 250 -10.10 -20.86 51.28
CA PHE A 250 -10.28 -19.41 51.35
C PHE A 250 -9.71 -18.82 52.64
N ASP A 251 -10.02 -19.42 53.80
CA ASP A 251 -9.53 -18.99 55.11
C ASP A 251 -7.99 -19.13 55.18
N GLN A 252 -7.42 -20.22 54.67
CA GLN A 252 -5.95 -20.40 54.60
C GLN A 252 -5.26 -19.31 53.76
N LEU A 253 -5.82 -18.98 52.59
CA LEU A 253 -5.27 -17.92 51.72
C LEU A 253 -5.39 -16.53 52.37
N ALA A 254 -6.43 -16.29 53.16
CA ALA A 254 -6.62 -15.04 53.90
C ALA A 254 -5.63 -14.87 55.07
N GLU A 255 -5.23 -15.97 55.72
CA GLU A 255 -4.28 -15.96 56.83
C GLU A 255 -2.80 -15.87 56.38
N THR A 256 -2.50 -16.22 55.12
CA THR A 256 -1.13 -16.24 54.62
C THR A 256 -0.63 -14.84 54.23
N GLN A 257 -0.38 -13.98 55.23
CA GLN A 257 0.54 -12.85 55.06
C GLN A 257 1.98 -13.36 55.23
N GLU A 258 2.68 -13.64 54.14
CA GLU A 258 4.15 -13.72 54.23
C GLU A 258 4.72 -12.31 54.47
N PRO A 259 5.54 -12.12 55.52
CA PRO A 259 6.50 -11.02 55.56
C PRO A 259 7.59 -11.34 54.53
N ARG A 260 7.56 -10.71 53.36
CA ARG A 260 8.68 -10.80 52.42
C ARG A 260 9.91 -10.11 53.04
N VAL A 261 10.87 -10.92 53.49
CA VAL A 261 12.30 -10.58 53.60
C VAL A 261 12.98 -11.00 52.30
#